data_AF-A0A1R1QW46-F1
#
_entry.id   AF-A0A1R1QW46-F1
#
_cell.length_a   1.000
_cell.length_b   1.000
_cell.length_c   1.000
_cell.angle_alpha   90.00
_cell.angle_beta   90.00
_cell.angle_gamma   90.00
#
_symmetry.space_group_name_H-M   'P 1'
#
loop_
_entity.id
_entity.type
_entity.pdbx_description
1 polymer ?
#
loop_
_entity_poly.entity_id
_entity_poly.type
_entity_poly.pdbx_seq_one_letter_code
_entity_poly.pdbx_strand_id
1 'polypeptide(L)'
;MSVEESLIELLKGAGWFFVHPLFYFMMAMSLAYGYARIKRERKTFHTRIEDIYDEFKFTYSKGLLAGILLSIVSFGLGLSLPFGMLILIAAVTAAAALTFRQSLLSSAYTLGVSIVIGLSIDYAGSGMAEAFLPQLSLANWSAAAVLLGLLLFAEGILAYKTAHIRTSPAIVMSRRGLPIGQQIASRVWFLPLFILIPGHAIESSVPWWPVLSFNGGAFQLLWIPYFIGFGQRVQGSLPSESIKITARRISVLGIMTLLIAAGSIWWTPLAAAAAAAAVAGRAFLTWKQRVNDNSAPFYFSKRDQGLMVLGIIPNTPAAGLGLQIGEIITKVNGIQVKNEADFYEALQKNGAFFKLEVVGLNNEIRFEQRASYEGEHHELGILFVKDEEPALQETAASSESD
;
A
#
# COMPACT_ATOMS: atom_id res chain seq x y z
N MET A 1 23.43 -24.36 22.83
CA MET A 1 22.16 -24.02 23.51
C MET A 1 21.34 -25.28 23.71
N SER A 2 20.79 -25.46 24.90
CA SER A 2 19.73 -26.44 25.12
C SER A 2 18.44 -26.00 24.40
N VAL A 3 17.54 -26.92 24.07
CA VAL A 3 16.24 -26.59 23.43
C VAL A 3 15.43 -25.60 24.28
N GLU A 4 15.57 -25.67 25.60
CA GLU A 4 14.92 -24.78 26.55
C GLU A 4 15.44 -23.34 26.46
N GLU A 5 16.76 -23.15 26.34
CA GLU A 5 17.37 -21.81 26.17
C GLU A 5 16.91 -21.14 24.86
N SER A 6 16.86 -21.89 23.76
CA SER A 6 16.36 -21.37 22.48
C SER A 6 14.88 -21.00 22.53
N LEU A 7 14.07 -21.76 23.26
CA LEU A 7 12.66 -21.46 23.45
C LEU A 7 12.45 -20.21 24.31
N ILE A 8 13.25 -20.05 25.38
CA ILE A 8 13.21 -18.87 26.25
C ILE A 8 13.61 -17.61 25.47
N GLU A 9 14.61 -17.68 24.60
CA GLU A 9 15.01 -16.56 23.77
C GLU A 9 13.95 -16.17 22.74
N LEU A 10 13.32 -17.15 22.10
CA LEU A 10 12.18 -16.92 21.21
C LEU A 10 11.02 -16.22 21.95
N LEU A 11 10.71 -16.67 23.17
CA LEU A 11 9.68 -16.06 24.01
C LEU A 11 10.05 -14.64 24.45
N LYS A 12 11.31 -14.39 24.81
CA LYS A 12 11.80 -13.04 25.10
C LYS A 12 11.69 -12.13 23.88
N GLY A 13 12.13 -12.60 22.71
CA GLY A 13 11.99 -11.87 21.44
C GLY A 13 10.53 -11.55 21.11
N ALA A 14 9.61 -12.47 21.39
CA ALA A 14 8.18 -12.24 21.26
C ALA A 14 7.61 -11.26 22.30
N GLY A 15 8.11 -11.27 23.53
CA GLY A 15 7.76 -10.25 24.52
C GLY A 15 8.14 -8.84 24.06
N TRP A 16 9.35 -8.67 23.52
CA TRP A 16 9.83 -7.38 23.00
C TRP A 16 8.98 -6.84 21.84
N PHE A 17 8.44 -7.72 20.99
CA PHE A 17 7.56 -7.33 19.90
C PHE A 17 6.33 -6.56 20.42
N PHE A 18 5.68 -7.06 21.47
CA PHE A 18 4.50 -6.40 22.06
C PHE A 18 4.83 -5.15 22.86
N VAL A 19 6.10 -4.85 23.11
CA VAL A 19 6.53 -3.59 23.73
C VAL A 19 6.94 -2.56 22.66
N HIS A 20 7.12 -2.99 21.41
CA HIS A 20 7.67 -2.15 20.36
C HIS A 20 6.73 -0.96 20.03
N PRO A 21 7.17 0.30 20.23
CA PRO A 21 6.28 1.47 20.13
C PRO A 21 5.71 1.66 18.72
N LEU A 22 6.49 1.31 17.68
CA LEU A 22 6.06 1.41 16.29
C LEU A 22 4.81 0.55 15.98
N PHE A 23 4.64 -0.60 16.67
CA PHE A 23 3.48 -1.47 16.44
C PHE A 23 2.18 -0.75 16.82
N TYR A 24 2.11 -0.20 18.03
CA TYR A 24 0.95 0.56 18.51
C TYR A 24 0.74 1.86 17.75
N PHE A 25 1.83 2.56 17.41
CA PHE A 25 1.77 3.75 16.59
C PHE A 25 1.14 3.44 15.22
N MET A 26 1.57 2.37 14.54
CA MET A 26 1.02 2.00 13.24
C MET A 26 -0.41 1.46 13.33
N MET A 27 -0.79 0.82 14.45
CA MET A 27 -2.19 0.51 14.74
C MET A 27 -3.04 1.78 14.77
N ALA A 28 -2.63 2.80 15.53
CA ALA A 28 -3.34 4.09 15.57
C ALA A 28 -3.38 4.76 14.18
N MET A 29 -2.25 4.77 13.46
CA MET A 29 -2.17 5.34 12.11
C MET A 29 -3.08 4.62 11.11
N SER A 30 -3.21 3.29 11.20
CA SER A 30 -4.09 2.53 10.30
C SER A 30 -5.57 2.90 10.48
N LEU A 31 -6.01 3.16 11.72
CA LEU A 31 -7.35 3.68 12.00
C LEU A 31 -7.49 5.14 11.51
N ALA A 32 -6.47 5.96 11.69
CA ALA A 32 -6.44 7.33 11.17
C ALA A 32 -6.52 7.37 9.64
N TYR A 33 -5.90 6.41 8.93
CA TYR A 33 -6.02 6.27 7.49
C TYR A 33 -7.44 5.92 7.05
N GLY A 34 -8.10 4.99 7.74
CA GLY A 34 -9.51 4.66 7.49
C GLY A 34 -10.43 5.87 7.73
N TYR A 35 -10.20 6.63 8.79
CA TYR A 35 -10.94 7.87 9.05
C TYR A 35 -10.73 8.93 7.95
N ALA A 36 -9.48 9.17 7.55
CA ALA A 36 -9.14 10.12 6.48
C ALA A 36 -9.76 9.71 5.13
N ARG A 37 -9.81 8.40 4.83
CA ARG A 37 -10.53 7.85 3.67
C ARG A 37 -12.02 8.16 3.75
N ILE A 38 -12.68 7.82 4.85
CA ILE A 38 -14.13 8.04 5.02
C ILE A 38 -14.50 9.52 4.89
N LYS A 39 -13.68 10.43 5.46
CA LYS A 39 -13.90 11.87 5.32
C LYS A 39 -13.86 12.33 3.86
N ARG A 40 -12.95 11.75 3.06
CA ARG A 40 -12.88 12.02 1.62
C ARG A 40 -14.08 11.42 0.87
N GLU A 41 -14.45 10.18 1.16
CA GLU A 41 -15.58 9.49 0.53
C GLU A 41 -16.90 10.23 0.80
N ARG A 42 -17.17 10.62 2.04
CA ARG A 42 -18.37 11.41 2.39
C ARG A 42 -18.40 12.77 1.75
N LYS A 43 -17.24 13.41 1.52
CA LYS A 43 -17.17 14.69 0.81
C LYS A 43 -17.55 14.56 -0.67
N THR A 44 -17.27 13.42 -1.30
CA THR A 44 -17.51 13.20 -2.73
C THR A 44 -18.85 12.52 -3.01
N PHE A 45 -19.22 11.52 -2.21
CA PHE A 45 -20.36 10.64 -2.46
C PHE A 45 -21.44 10.73 -1.38
N HIS A 46 -21.27 11.55 -0.34
CA HIS A 46 -22.17 11.66 0.83
C HIS A 46 -22.37 10.35 1.63
N THR A 47 -21.76 9.25 1.20
CA THR A 47 -21.80 7.95 1.87
C THR A 47 -20.39 7.45 2.19
N ARG A 48 -20.31 6.47 3.09
CA ARG A 48 -19.09 5.70 3.35
C ARG A 48 -19.13 4.44 2.49
N ILE A 49 -18.00 4.02 1.94
CA ILE A 49 -17.95 2.81 1.13
C ILE A 49 -17.58 1.63 2.02
N GLU A 50 -16.47 1.75 2.75
CA GLU A 50 -15.96 0.72 3.64
C GLU A 50 -15.82 1.28 5.06
N ASP A 51 -15.85 0.40 6.06
CA ASP A 51 -15.72 0.76 7.46
C ASP A 51 -14.30 1.20 7.85
N ILE A 52 -14.19 1.94 8.96
CA ILE A 52 -12.92 2.47 9.48
C ILE A 52 -11.88 1.37 9.77
N TYR A 53 -12.35 0.15 10.07
CA TYR A 53 -11.50 -0.99 10.39
C TYR A 53 -10.96 -1.72 9.15
N ASP A 54 -11.39 -1.36 7.93
CA ASP A 54 -10.95 -2.03 6.71
C ASP A 54 -9.44 -1.89 6.49
N GLU A 55 -8.89 -0.68 6.63
CA GLU A 55 -7.44 -0.43 6.58
C GLU A 55 -6.68 -1.23 7.63
N PHE A 56 -7.20 -1.28 8.87
CA PHE A 56 -6.59 -2.04 9.96
C PHE A 56 -6.56 -3.54 9.63
N LYS A 57 -7.72 -4.12 9.28
CA LYS A 57 -7.83 -5.55 8.91
C LYS A 57 -6.94 -5.89 7.73
N PHE A 58 -6.89 -5.04 6.71
CA PHE A 58 -6.02 -5.24 5.55
C PHE A 58 -4.54 -5.26 5.96
N THR A 59 -4.13 -4.26 6.76
CA THR A 59 -2.74 -4.08 7.18
C THR A 59 -2.20 -5.29 7.94
N TYR A 60 -2.97 -5.81 8.89
CA TYR A 60 -2.52 -6.88 9.78
C TYR A 60 -2.80 -8.30 9.26
N SER A 61 -3.50 -8.47 8.14
CA SER A 61 -3.80 -9.81 7.59
C SER A 61 -2.97 -10.18 6.35
N LYS A 62 -2.72 -9.24 5.43
CA LYS A 62 -2.18 -9.57 4.10
C LYS A 62 -0.66 -9.67 4.02
N GLY A 63 0.07 -9.17 5.03
CA GLY A 63 1.54 -9.17 5.07
C GLY A 63 2.19 -10.30 5.87
N LEU A 64 1.42 -11.03 6.70
CA LEU A 64 1.96 -12.00 7.66
C LEU A 64 2.80 -13.10 7.00
N LEU A 65 2.26 -13.74 5.95
CA LEU A 65 2.97 -14.82 5.25
C LEU A 65 4.29 -14.34 4.64
N ALA A 66 4.29 -13.13 4.04
CA ALA A 66 5.51 -12.56 3.47
C ALA A 66 6.54 -12.23 4.55
N GLY A 67 6.12 -11.72 5.71
CA GLY A 67 7.00 -11.47 6.84
C GLY A 67 7.64 -12.75 7.40
N ILE A 68 6.86 -13.83 7.56
CA ILE A 68 7.37 -15.14 8.00
C ILE A 68 8.39 -15.68 7.00
N LEU A 69 8.07 -15.67 5.69
CA LEU A 69 9.00 -16.14 4.66
C LEU A 69 10.29 -15.31 4.62
N LEU A 70 10.18 -13.98 4.71
CA LEU A 70 11.34 -13.10 4.76
C LEU A 70 12.16 -13.31 6.03
N SER A 71 11.54 -13.64 7.15
CA SER A 71 12.23 -13.95 8.40
C SER A 71 13.09 -15.21 8.26
N ILE A 72 12.56 -16.26 7.63
CA ILE A 72 13.32 -17.49 7.35
C ILE A 72 14.51 -17.18 6.45
N VAL A 73 14.33 -16.39 5.39
CA VAL A 73 15.42 -15.99 4.49
C VAL A 73 16.44 -15.11 5.22
N SER A 74 15.99 -14.14 6.02
CA SER A 74 16.86 -13.23 6.77
C SER A 74 17.68 -13.98 7.82
N PHE A 75 17.05 -14.93 8.52
CA PHE A 75 17.74 -15.81 9.46
C PHE A 75 18.73 -16.74 8.74
N GLY A 76 18.34 -17.38 7.64
CA GLY A 76 19.23 -18.28 6.88
C GLY A 76 20.47 -17.58 6.30
N LEU A 77 20.31 -16.34 5.84
CA LEU A 77 21.43 -15.49 5.42
C LEU A 77 22.23 -14.91 6.61
N GLY A 78 21.66 -14.95 7.80
CA GLY A 78 22.28 -14.38 8.99
C GLY A 78 22.35 -12.86 8.95
N LEU A 79 21.31 -12.20 8.45
CA LEU A 79 21.24 -10.74 8.36
C LEU A 79 21.18 -10.14 9.77
N SER A 80 22.26 -9.46 10.15
CA SER A 80 22.37 -8.78 11.44
C SER A 80 22.23 -7.26 11.30
N LEU A 81 21.33 -6.64 12.07
CA LEU A 81 21.18 -5.19 12.17
C LEU A 81 21.39 -4.72 13.61
N PRO A 82 22.23 -3.71 13.86
CA PRO A 82 22.38 -3.15 15.20
C PRO A 82 21.13 -2.38 15.63
N PHE A 83 20.97 -2.20 16.94
CA PHE A 83 19.78 -1.56 17.52
C PHE A 83 19.59 -0.12 17.02
N GLY A 84 20.67 0.66 16.85
CA GLY A 84 20.62 2.01 16.28
C GLY A 84 20.00 2.05 14.88
N MET A 85 20.24 1.04 14.06
CA MET A 85 19.63 0.95 12.73
C MET A 85 18.12 0.67 12.81
N LEU A 86 17.69 -0.16 13.77
CA LEU A 86 16.26 -0.42 14.02
C LEU A 86 15.54 0.85 14.48
N ILE A 87 16.18 1.66 15.34
CA ILE A 87 15.66 2.97 15.75
C ILE A 87 15.52 3.90 14.55
N LEU A 88 16.54 3.99 13.68
CA LEU A 88 16.47 4.80 12.45
C LEU A 88 15.30 4.36 11.56
N ILE A 89 15.18 3.05 11.30
CA ILE A 89 14.08 2.50 10.50
C ILE A 89 12.73 2.86 11.13
N ALA A 90 12.59 2.72 12.44
CA ALA A 90 11.36 3.07 13.15
C ALA A 90 11.04 4.56 13.06
N ALA A 91 12.04 5.43 13.25
CA ALA A 91 11.89 6.89 13.18
C ALA A 91 11.50 7.35 11.76
N VAL A 92 12.19 6.84 10.72
CA VAL A 92 11.87 7.16 9.33
C VAL A 92 10.49 6.63 8.95
N THR A 93 10.13 5.42 9.40
CA THR A 93 8.79 4.84 9.18
C THR A 93 7.70 5.68 9.85
N ALA A 94 7.92 6.11 11.10
CA ALA A 94 6.97 6.96 11.82
C ALA A 94 6.80 8.33 11.12
N ALA A 95 7.91 8.96 10.72
CA ALA A 95 7.88 10.22 9.97
C ALA A 95 7.15 10.08 8.63
N ALA A 96 7.41 9.00 7.88
CA ALA A 96 6.71 8.70 6.64
C ALA A 96 5.21 8.47 6.87
N ALA A 97 4.83 7.76 7.91
CA ALA A 97 3.44 7.49 8.25
C ALA A 97 2.64 8.77 8.53
N LEU A 98 3.23 9.74 9.26
CA LEU A 98 2.60 11.01 9.62
C LEU A 98 2.25 11.88 8.40
N THR A 99 2.86 11.64 7.23
CA THR A 99 2.53 12.38 6.01
C THR A 99 1.18 12.01 5.39
N PHE A 100 0.51 10.97 5.90
CA PHE A 100 -0.72 10.38 5.32
C PHE A 100 -0.58 9.92 3.86
N ARG A 101 0.65 9.77 3.36
CA ARG A 101 0.96 9.23 2.01
C ARG A 101 1.54 7.84 2.15
N GLN A 102 0.71 6.81 1.99
CA GLN A 102 1.13 5.41 2.16
C GLN A 102 2.21 4.97 1.16
N SER A 103 2.39 5.67 0.03
CA SER A 103 3.51 5.42 -0.88
C SER A 103 4.88 5.72 -0.27
N LEU A 104 4.96 6.60 0.74
CA LEU A 104 6.22 6.91 1.43
C LEU A 104 6.64 5.82 2.43
N LEU A 105 5.74 4.90 2.76
CA LEU A 105 6.05 3.72 3.59
C LEU A 105 6.66 2.56 2.78
N SER A 106 6.98 2.77 1.50
CA SER A 106 7.74 1.81 0.69
C SER A 106 9.09 1.51 1.32
N SER A 107 9.56 0.26 1.23
CA SER A 107 10.85 -0.16 1.79
C SER A 107 12.03 0.62 1.19
N ALA A 108 11.90 1.03 -0.07
CA ALA A 108 12.85 1.92 -0.72
C ALA A 108 13.07 3.20 0.08
N TYR A 109 12.02 3.78 0.68
CA TYR A 109 12.13 4.99 1.47
C TYR A 109 12.43 4.68 2.93
N THR A 110 11.69 3.79 3.58
CA THR A 110 11.85 3.55 5.03
C THR A 110 13.21 2.97 5.37
N LEU A 111 13.66 1.94 4.65
CA LEU A 111 14.98 1.33 4.87
C LEU A 111 16.07 2.00 4.04
N GLY A 112 15.81 2.37 2.78
CA GLY A 112 16.81 3.02 1.93
C GLY A 112 17.27 4.38 2.47
N VAL A 113 16.35 5.24 2.95
CA VAL A 113 16.73 6.51 3.60
C VAL A 113 17.44 6.26 4.92
N SER A 114 17.01 5.26 5.70
CA SER A 114 17.70 4.89 6.95
C SER A 114 19.15 4.48 6.71
N ILE A 115 19.44 3.75 5.62
CA ILE A 115 20.81 3.37 5.24
C ILE A 115 21.63 4.61 4.89
N VAL A 116 21.08 5.53 4.08
CA VAL A 116 21.78 6.77 3.70
C VAL A 116 22.06 7.66 4.90
N ILE A 117 21.09 7.82 5.81
CA ILE A 117 21.28 8.58 7.05
C ILE A 117 22.32 7.90 7.93
N GLY A 118 22.21 6.59 8.13
CA GLY A 118 23.15 5.82 8.95
C GLY A 118 24.58 5.94 8.46
N LEU A 119 24.81 5.77 7.16
CA LEU A 119 26.13 5.94 6.53
C LEU A 119 26.65 7.37 6.66
N SER A 120 25.79 8.36 6.54
CA SER A 120 26.17 9.77 6.68
C SER A 120 26.61 10.10 8.10
N ILE A 121 25.94 9.54 9.11
CA ILE A 121 26.30 9.66 10.53
C ILE A 121 27.63 8.94 10.81
N ASP A 122 27.77 7.72 10.32
CA ASP A 122 29.00 6.92 10.48
C ASP A 122 30.22 7.65 9.86
N TYR A 123 30.04 8.25 8.68
CA TYR A 123 31.08 9.05 8.01
C TYR A 123 31.40 10.37 8.73
N ALA A 124 30.40 11.07 9.28
CA ALA A 124 30.58 12.35 9.97
C ALA A 124 31.19 12.21 11.38
N GLY A 125 31.25 10.99 11.91
CA GLY A 125 31.68 10.70 13.28
C GLY A 125 30.49 10.52 14.22
N SER A 126 30.46 9.39 14.92
CA SER A 126 29.33 8.90 15.71
C SER A 126 29.12 9.61 17.06
N GLY A 127 29.96 10.58 17.42
CA GLY A 127 30.09 11.11 18.80
C GLY A 127 28.78 11.43 19.52
N MET A 128 27.97 12.38 19.02
CA MET A 128 26.66 12.67 19.62
C MET A 128 25.58 11.67 19.22
N ALA A 129 25.77 10.96 18.10
CA ALA A 129 24.78 10.04 17.57
C ALA A 129 24.72 8.73 18.35
N GLU A 130 25.81 8.27 18.96
CA GLU A 130 25.86 7.03 19.75
C GLU A 130 24.90 7.04 20.94
N ALA A 131 24.64 8.22 21.53
CA ALA A 131 23.68 8.36 22.62
C ALA A 131 22.24 8.02 22.19
N PHE A 132 21.89 8.29 20.93
CA PHE A 132 20.54 8.07 20.38
C PHE A 132 20.45 6.80 19.52
N LEU A 133 21.56 6.42 18.88
CA LEU A 133 21.67 5.34 17.91
C LEU A 133 22.79 4.38 18.33
N PRO A 134 22.55 3.58 19.39
CA PRO A 134 23.56 2.69 19.93
C PRO A 134 24.00 1.65 18.90
N GLN A 135 25.30 1.34 18.89
CA GLN A 135 25.91 0.31 18.03
C GLN A 135 25.78 0.57 16.52
N LEU A 136 25.44 1.79 16.08
CA LEU A 136 25.33 2.10 14.66
C LEU A 136 26.66 1.90 13.90
N SER A 137 27.80 2.17 14.55
CA SER A 137 29.14 1.91 14.00
C SER A 137 29.46 0.43 13.77
N LEU A 138 28.67 -0.48 14.36
CA LEU A 138 28.76 -1.93 14.13
C LEU A 138 27.83 -2.39 12.99
N ALA A 139 27.20 -1.47 12.26
CA ALA A 139 26.25 -1.82 11.21
C ALA A 139 26.92 -2.53 10.04
N ASN A 140 26.40 -3.72 9.71
CA ASN A 140 26.70 -4.34 8.43
C ASN A 140 25.82 -3.71 7.34
N TRP A 141 26.35 -2.70 6.66
CA TRP A 141 25.66 -1.99 5.57
C TRP A 141 25.28 -2.92 4.42
N SER A 142 26.07 -3.96 4.13
CA SER A 142 25.78 -4.95 3.11
C SER A 142 24.57 -5.80 3.48
N ALA A 143 24.45 -6.22 4.74
CA ALA A 143 23.28 -6.93 5.25
C ALA A 143 22.01 -6.05 5.18
N ALA A 144 22.12 -4.77 5.54
CA ALA A 144 21.02 -3.82 5.42
C ALA A 144 20.57 -3.60 3.97
N ALA A 145 21.52 -3.48 3.03
CA ALA A 145 21.23 -3.34 1.61
C ALA A 145 20.60 -4.61 1.00
N VAL A 146 21.04 -5.81 1.42
CA VAL A 146 20.43 -7.08 1.00
C VAL A 146 18.99 -7.17 1.52
N LEU A 147 18.76 -6.83 2.79
CA LEU A 147 17.42 -6.77 3.36
C LEU A 147 16.52 -5.78 2.59
N LEU A 148 17.06 -4.62 2.19
CA LEU A 148 16.35 -3.65 1.36
C LEU A 148 15.90 -4.24 0.01
N GLY A 149 16.79 -4.94 -0.69
CA GLY A 149 16.45 -5.62 -1.94
C GLY A 149 15.35 -6.66 -1.76
N LEU A 150 15.46 -7.50 -0.72
CA LEU A 150 14.46 -8.53 -0.38
C LEU A 150 13.09 -7.92 -0.03
N LEU A 151 13.07 -6.88 0.80
CA LEU A 151 11.85 -6.20 1.20
C LEU A 151 11.18 -5.47 0.04
N LEU A 152 11.96 -4.82 -0.84
CA LEU A 152 11.43 -4.14 -2.02
C LEU A 152 10.87 -5.15 -3.05
N PHE A 153 11.51 -6.31 -3.19
CA PHE A 153 10.96 -7.40 -3.99
C PHE A 153 9.64 -7.93 -3.40
N ALA A 154 9.58 -8.11 -2.07
CA ALA A 154 8.36 -8.51 -1.37
C ALA A 154 7.25 -7.45 -1.47
N GLU A 155 7.58 -6.15 -1.41
CA GLU A 155 6.64 -5.04 -1.68
C GLU A 155 6.01 -5.21 -3.06
N GLY A 156 6.81 -5.49 -4.08
CA GLY A 156 6.33 -5.74 -5.44
C GLY A 156 5.36 -6.93 -5.53
N ILE A 157 5.67 -8.05 -4.88
CA ILE A 157 4.80 -9.24 -4.87
C ILE A 157 3.48 -8.95 -4.12
N LEU A 158 3.57 -8.34 -2.93
CA LEU A 158 2.40 -7.99 -2.11
C LEU A 158 1.49 -7.01 -2.85
N ALA A 159 2.07 -5.99 -3.48
CA ALA A 159 1.33 -5.03 -4.29
C ALA A 159 0.66 -5.70 -5.49
N TYR A 160 1.35 -6.60 -6.20
CA TYR A 160 0.78 -7.32 -7.34
C TYR A 160 -0.44 -8.14 -6.95
N LYS A 161 -0.36 -8.86 -5.83
CA LYS A 161 -1.43 -9.75 -5.35
C LYS A 161 -2.60 -9.00 -4.72
N THR A 162 -2.32 -7.93 -3.96
CA THR A 162 -3.33 -7.39 -3.04
C THR A 162 -3.61 -5.89 -3.16
N ALA A 163 -2.74 -5.07 -3.77
CA ALA A 163 -2.92 -3.62 -3.76
C ALA A 163 -4.11 -3.11 -4.58
N HIS A 164 -4.54 -3.87 -5.59
CA HIS A 164 -5.69 -3.53 -6.43
C HIS A 164 -7.05 -3.88 -5.81
N ILE A 165 -7.06 -4.62 -4.70
CA ILE A 165 -8.30 -5.01 -4.02
C ILE A 165 -8.85 -3.79 -3.28
N ARG A 166 -10.18 -3.54 -3.34
CA ARG A 166 -10.93 -2.50 -2.60
C ARG A 166 -10.44 -1.06 -2.80
N THR A 167 -10.08 -0.66 -4.02
CA THR A 167 -9.68 0.73 -4.29
C THR A 167 -10.79 1.71 -3.92
N SER A 168 -10.41 2.89 -3.42
CA SER A 168 -11.35 3.95 -3.01
C SER A 168 -11.61 4.86 -4.21
N PRO A 169 -12.85 4.99 -4.69
CA PRO A 169 -13.21 5.93 -5.75
C PRO A 169 -13.09 7.37 -5.24
N ALA A 170 -12.85 8.29 -6.17
CA ALA A 170 -12.93 9.72 -5.93
C ALA A 170 -13.29 10.43 -7.24
N ILE A 171 -13.78 11.66 -7.13
CA ILE A 171 -14.07 12.53 -8.26
C ILE A 171 -13.17 13.76 -8.15
N VAL A 172 -12.59 14.17 -9.26
CA VAL A 172 -11.77 15.38 -9.36
C VAL A 172 -12.15 16.15 -10.62
N MET A 173 -11.94 17.46 -10.61
CA MET A 173 -12.14 18.28 -11.80
C MET A 173 -10.95 18.15 -12.74
N SER A 174 -11.23 17.89 -14.00
CA SER A 174 -10.22 17.93 -15.06
C SER A 174 -9.78 19.38 -15.34
N ARG A 175 -8.67 19.57 -16.07
CA ARG A 175 -8.23 20.90 -16.54
C ARG A 175 -9.28 21.62 -17.41
N ARG A 176 -10.28 20.88 -17.92
CA ARG A 176 -11.37 21.39 -18.76
C ARG A 176 -12.67 21.63 -17.97
N GLY A 177 -12.63 21.55 -16.64
CA GLY A 177 -13.82 21.73 -15.78
C GLY A 177 -14.76 20.52 -15.73
N LEU A 178 -14.50 19.46 -16.48
CA LEU A 178 -15.35 18.25 -16.44
C LEU A 178 -15.00 17.39 -15.21
N PRO A 179 -16.00 16.89 -14.44
CA PRO A 179 -15.78 15.94 -13.38
C PRO A 179 -15.33 14.59 -13.97
N ILE A 180 -14.24 14.05 -13.42
CA ILE A 180 -13.68 12.77 -13.82
C ILE A 180 -13.54 11.87 -12.61
N GLY A 181 -13.86 10.59 -12.81
CA GLY A 181 -13.62 9.56 -11.82
C GLY A 181 -12.13 9.22 -11.73
N GLN A 182 -11.69 8.85 -10.54
CA GLN A 182 -10.38 8.28 -10.30
C GLN A 182 -10.48 7.19 -9.23
N GLN A 183 -9.48 6.33 -9.20
CA GLN A 183 -9.35 5.28 -8.19
C GLN A 183 -8.06 5.47 -7.41
N ILE A 184 -8.15 5.34 -6.10
CA ILE A 184 -7.01 5.49 -5.19
C ILE A 184 -6.77 4.15 -4.49
N ALA A 185 -5.59 3.59 -4.69
CA ALA A 185 -5.08 2.47 -3.92
C ALA A 185 -4.11 2.98 -2.86
N SER A 186 -4.46 2.80 -1.59
CA SER A 186 -3.62 3.15 -0.44
C SER A 186 -3.56 1.96 0.52
N ARG A 187 -2.44 1.22 0.50
CA ARG A 187 -2.27 -0.01 1.29
C ARG A 187 -1.02 0.05 2.13
N VAL A 188 -1.11 -0.57 3.30
CA VAL A 188 0.00 -0.86 4.20
C VAL A 188 -0.06 -2.34 4.53
N TRP A 189 1.07 -3.01 4.67
CA TRP A 189 1.20 -4.40 5.09
C TRP A 189 2.12 -4.47 6.29
N PHE A 190 1.66 -5.15 7.33
CA PHE A 190 2.46 -5.52 8.48
C PHE A 190 3.23 -6.83 8.18
N LEU A 191 4.54 -6.78 8.36
CA LEU A 191 5.46 -7.90 8.22
C LEU A 191 6.10 -8.20 9.58
N PRO A 192 5.77 -9.34 10.22
CA PRO A 192 6.50 -9.82 11.38
C PRO A 192 7.89 -10.30 10.92
N LEU A 193 8.94 -9.54 11.21
CA LEU A 193 10.31 -9.87 10.81
C LEU A 193 11.14 -10.34 12.00
N PHE A 194 11.77 -11.50 11.87
CA PHE A 194 12.82 -11.94 12.78
C PHE A 194 14.19 -11.56 12.19
N ILE A 195 14.93 -10.73 12.93
CA ILE A 195 16.25 -10.23 12.54
C ILE A 195 17.24 -10.51 13.67
N LEU A 196 18.50 -10.76 13.31
CA LEU A 196 19.57 -10.90 14.28
C LEU A 196 20.07 -9.53 14.71
N ILE A 197 20.30 -9.34 16.00
CA ILE A 197 21.00 -8.19 16.55
C ILE A 197 22.31 -8.66 17.19
N PRO A 198 23.38 -7.85 17.19
CA PRO A 198 24.59 -8.15 17.94
C PRO A 198 24.26 -8.35 19.44
N GLY A 199 24.72 -9.44 20.05
CA GLY A 199 24.33 -9.84 21.40
C GLY A 199 25.25 -10.88 22.03
N HIS A 200 24.69 -11.71 22.91
CA HIS A 200 25.43 -12.73 23.71
C HIS A 200 24.69 -14.07 23.81
N ALA A 201 23.62 -14.25 23.04
CA ALA A 201 22.62 -15.29 23.24
C ALA A 201 22.88 -16.54 22.37
N ILE A 202 23.08 -16.32 21.07
CA ILE A 202 23.32 -17.34 20.05
C ILE A 202 24.75 -17.21 19.56
N GLU A 203 25.62 -18.11 19.99
CA GLU A 203 26.93 -18.30 19.39
C GLU A 203 26.82 -19.20 18.16
N SER A 204 27.51 -18.85 17.08
CA SER A 204 27.50 -19.70 15.89
C SER A 204 28.21 -21.02 16.18
N SER A 205 27.45 -22.11 16.12
CA SER A 205 28.00 -23.47 16.23
C SER A 205 28.40 -24.05 14.86
N VAL A 206 28.06 -23.38 13.74
CA VAL A 206 28.32 -23.88 12.39
C VAL A 206 29.18 -22.90 11.58
N PRO A 207 30.22 -23.35 10.86
CA PRO A 207 31.21 -22.43 10.25
C PRO A 207 30.69 -21.52 9.14
N TRP A 208 29.57 -21.87 8.50
CA TRP A 208 29.02 -21.19 7.33
C TRP A 208 27.93 -20.17 7.67
N TRP A 209 27.45 -20.16 8.91
CA TRP A 209 26.39 -19.27 9.38
C TRP A 209 26.93 -18.39 10.51
N PRO A 210 26.54 -17.12 10.58
CA PRO A 210 25.81 -16.36 9.57
C PRO A 210 26.64 -16.08 8.30
N VAL A 211 25.99 -16.07 7.13
CA VAL A 211 26.65 -15.84 5.82
C VAL A 211 27.18 -14.41 5.71
N LEU A 212 26.52 -13.46 6.38
CA LEU A 212 26.82 -12.02 6.34
C LEU A 212 27.20 -11.46 7.72
N SER A 213 28.00 -12.16 8.54
CA SER A 213 28.58 -11.52 9.74
C SER A 213 29.86 -10.76 9.42
N PHE A 214 29.87 -9.48 9.78
CA PHE A 214 31.10 -8.79 10.15
C PHE A 214 31.28 -8.98 11.66
N ASN A 215 32.48 -9.38 12.11
CA ASN A 215 32.92 -9.44 13.52
C ASN A 215 32.64 -10.69 14.39
N GLY A 216 32.21 -11.83 13.84
CA GLY A 216 32.27 -13.12 14.56
C GLY A 216 31.81 -13.04 16.02
N GLY A 217 30.57 -12.62 16.24
CA GLY A 217 30.00 -12.36 17.57
C GLY A 217 28.81 -13.25 17.86
N ALA A 218 28.38 -13.25 19.12
CA ALA A 218 27.10 -13.82 19.50
C ALA A 218 25.96 -12.92 19.03
N PHE A 219 24.82 -13.52 18.74
CA PHE A 219 23.62 -12.84 18.26
C PHE A 219 22.48 -12.97 19.24
N GLN A 220 21.47 -12.14 19.09
CA GLN A 220 20.18 -12.34 19.70
C GLN A 220 19.11 -12.24 18.62
N LEU A 221 18.07 -13.05 18.73
CA LEU A 221 16.93 -12.96 17.83
C LEU A 221 15.95 -11.89 18.33
N LEU A 222 15.59 -10.96 17.47
CA LEU A 222 14.57 -9.95 17.76
C LEU A 222 13.43 -10.05 16.76
N TRP A 223 12.21 -10.02 17.29
CA TRP A 223 11.00 -9.94 16.48
C TRP A 223 10.57 -8.48 16.36
N ILE A 224 10.65 -7.92 15.15
CA ILE A 224 10.30 -6.51 14.89
C ILE A 224 9.05 -6.38 14.02
N PRO A 225 8.22 -5.35 14.29
CA PRO A 225 7.11 -4.99 13.45
C PRO A 225 7.55 -4.11 12.28
N TYR A 226 7.69 -4.68 11.08
CA TYR A 226 8.03 -3.91 9.89
C TYR A 226 6.79 -3.60 9.05
N PHE A 227 6.72 -2.41 8.46
CA PHE A 227 5.57 -2.00 7.65
C PHE A 227 6.03 -1.59 6.26
N ILE A 228 5.32 -2.10 5.25
CA ILE A 228 5.50 -1.74 3.84
C ILE A 228 4.24 -1.01 3.39
N GLY A 229 4.37 0.11 2.69
CA GLY A 229 3.24 0.82 2.10
C GLY A 229 3.31 0.96 0.58
N PHE A 230 2.14 1.05 -0.01
CA PHE A 230 1.91 1.29 -1.42
C PHE A 230 0.81 2.34 -1.59
N GLY A 231 1.04 3.30 -2.48
CA GLY A 231 0.07 4.33 -2.82
C GLY A 231 0.11 4.59 -4.32
N GLN A 232 -1.04 4.52 -4.99
CA GLN A 232 -1.17 4.86 -6.40
C GLN A 232 -2.57 5.41 -6.69
N ARG A 233 -2.62 6.49 -7.47
CA ARG A 233 -3.85 6.99 -8.10
C ARG A 233 -3.88 6.54 -9.56
N VAL A 234 -5.06 6.18 -10.03
CA VAL A 234 -5.32 5.73 -11.41
C VAL A 234 -6.54 6.46 -11.96
N GLN A 235 -6.40 7.07 -13.13
CA GLN A 235 -7.50 7.75 -13.82
C GLN A 235 -7.61 7.40 -15.31
N GLY A 236 -6.51 6.99 -15.95
CA GLY A 236 -6.44 6.75 -17.40
C GLY A 236 -6.50 5.28 -17.81
N SER A 237 -6.76 4.37 -16.86
CA SER A 237 -6.84 2.92 -17.10
C SER A 237 -7.60 2.22 -15.98
N LEU A 238 -7.82 0.92 -16.11
CA LEU A 238 -8.35 0.11 -15.01
C LEU A 238 -7.34 0.03 -13.85
N PRO A 239 -7.79 0.17 -12.58
CA PRO A 239 -6.89 0.13 -11.42
C PRO A 239 -6.12 -1.18 -11.32
N SER A 240 -6.78 -2.30 -11.61
CA SER A 240 -6.21 -3.63 -11.54
C SER A 240 -5.01 -3.80 -12.48
N GLU A 241 -5.09 -3.26 -13.70
CA GLU A 241 -4.03 -3.31 -14.69
C GLU A 241 -2.88 -2.38 -14.32
N SER A 242 -3.19 -1.11 -14.04
CA SER A 242 -2.21 -0.07 -13.73
C SER A 242 -1.38 -0.42 -12.49
N ILE A 243 -2.02 -0.90 -11.43
CA ILE A 243 -1.34 -1.28 -10.17
C ILE A 243 -0.46 -2.52 -10.38
N LYS A 244 -0.94 -3.53 -11.12
CA LYS A 244 -0.16 -4.75 -11.41
C LYS A 244 1.09 -4.44 -12.23
N ILE A 245 1.00 -3.51 -13.19
CA ILE A 245 2.16 -3.06 -13.97
C ILE A 245 3.18 -2.36 -13.06
N THR A 246 2.74 -1.43 -12.20
CA THR A 246 3.63 -0.77 -11.23
C THR A 246 4.28 -1.77 -10.27
N ALA A 247 3.51 -2.71 -9.75
CA ALA A 247 3.98 -3.75 -8.84
C ALA A 247 5.06 -4.65 -9.46
N ARG A 248 4.90 -5.03 -10.73
CA ARG A 248 5.95 -5.74 -11.49
C ARG A 248 7.23 -4.92 -11.60
N ARG A 249 7.12 -3.62 -11.91
CA ARG A 249 8.29 -2.72 -12.00
C ARG A 249 9.00 -2.57 -10.64
N ILE A 250 8.24 -2.50 -9.53
CA ILE A 250 8.82 -2.50 -8.17
C ILE A 250 9.54 -3.82 -7.89
N SER A 251 8.97 -4.96 -8.31
CA SER A 251 9.61 -6.27 -8.14
C SER A 251 10.94 -6.34 -8.89
N VAL A 252 10.98 -5.87 -10.15
CA VAL A 252 12.21 -5.78 -10.95
C VAL A 252 13.21 -4.84 -10.30
N LEU A 253 12.77 -3.68 -9.79
CA LEU A 253 13.64 -2.78 -9.04
C LEU A 253 14.23 -3.47 -7.79
N GLY A 254 13.42 -4.21 -7.04
CA GLY A 254 13.87 -4.99 -5.88
C GLY A 254 14.94 -6.02 -6.25
N ILE A 255 14.77 -6.75 -7.36
CA ILE A 255 15.78 -7.69 -7.88
C ILE A 255 17.07 -6.95 -8.25
N MET A 256 16.99 -5.84 -8.98
CA MET A 256 18.15 -5.03 -9.35
C MET A 256 18.88 -4.49 -8.12
N THR A 257 18.16 -3.96 -7.14
CA THR A 257 18.71 -3.51 -5.85
C THR A 257 19.37 -4.66 -5.11
N LEU A 258 18.76 -5.85 -5.09
CA LEU A 258 19.32 -7.04 -4.45
C LEU A 258 20.63 -7.49 -5.11
N LEU A 259 20.72 -7.44 -6.44
CA LEU A 259 21.96 -7.77 -7.17
C LEU A 259 23.08 -6.78 -6.85
N ILE A 260 22.78 -5.48 -6.81
CA ILE A 260 23.76 -4.45 -6.41
C ILE A 260 24.18 -4.65 -4.96
N ALA A 261 23.22 -4.95 -4.07
CA ALA A 261 23.47 -5.22 -2.66
C ALA A 261 24.31 -6.49 -2.45
N ALA A 262 24.12 -7.55 -3.22
CA ALA A 262 24.97 -8.72 -3.17
C ALA A 262 26.42 -8.37 -3.55
N GLY A 263 26.61 -7.48 -4.52
CA GLY A 263 27.93 -6.92 -4.87
C GLY A 263 28.64 -6.22 -3.71
N SER A 264 27.88 -5.67 -2.75
CA SER A 264 28.43 -4.98 -1.58
C SER A 264 29.13 -5.87 -0.57
N ILE A 265 29.03 -7.19 -0.73
CA ILE A 265 29.80 -8.15 0.07
C ILE A 265 31.31 -7.99 -0.23
N TRP A 266 31.67 -7.73 -1.48
CA TRP A 266 33.07 -7.51 -1.88
C TRP A 266 33.49 -6.05 -1.84
N TRP A 267 32.55 -5.12 -2.02
CA TRP A 267 32.83 -3.69 -2.04
C TRP A 267 31.74 -2.88 -1.35
N THR A 268 31.92 -2.59 -0.05
CA THR A 268 30.93 -1.96 0.84
C THR A 268 30.24 -0.71 0.28
N PRO A 269 30.90 0.20 -0.47
CA PRO A 269 30.23 1.35 -1.08
C PRO A 269 29.04 1.01 -2.00
N LEU A 270 28.99 -0.22 -2.54
CA LEU A 270 27.82 -0.70 -3.30
C LEU A 270 26.56 -0.79 -2.45
N ALA A 271 26.66 -0.91 -1.12
CA ALA A 271 25.49 -0.87 -0.23
C ALA A 271 24.81 0.50 -0.28
N ALA A 272 25.60 1.58 -0.28
CA ALA A 272 25.10 2.94 -0.48
C ALA A 272 24.49 3.11 -1.88
N ALA A 273 25.16 2.57 -2.90
CA ALA A 273 24.67 2.60 -4.28
C ALA A 273 23.32 1.85 -4.43
N ALA A 274 23.17 0.69 -3.77
CA ALA A 274 21.92 -0.07 -3.75
C ALA A 274 20.79 0.73 -3.09
N ALA A 275 21.06 1.36 -1.95
CA ALA A 275 20.09 2.21 -1.25
C ALA A 275 19.68 3.43 -2.09
N ALA A 276 20.64 4.13 -2.68
CA ALA A 276 20.39 5.26 -3.57
C ALA A 276 19.59 4.83 -4.82
N ALA A 277 19.95 3.70 -5.44
CA ALA A 277 19.23 3.16 -6.59
C ALA A 277 17.79 2.76 -6.24
N ALA A 278 17.56 2.18 -5.06
CA ALA A 278 16.22 1.85 -4.59
C ALA A 278 15.36 3.11 -4.40
N VAL A 279 15.88 4.12 -3.68
CA VAL A 279 15.18 5.40 -3.42
C VAL A 279 14.88 6.13 -4.73
N ALA A 280 15.91 6.35 -5.56
CA ALA A 280 15.79 7.06 -6.83
C ALA A 280 14.91 6.29 -7.82
N GLY A 281 15.10 4.98 -7.91
CA GLY A 281 14.28 4.10 -8.75
C GLY A 281 12.81 4.13 -8.35
N ARG A 282 12.50 4.05 -7.06
CA ARG A 282 11.11 4.11 -6.57
C ARG A 282 10.46 5.47 -6.84
N ALA A 283 11.22 6.56 -6.66
CA ALA A 283 10.77 7.91 -7.00
C ALA A 283 10.51 8.06 -8.50
N PHE A 284 11.43 7.58 -9.34
CA PHE A 284 11.30 7.59 -10.79
C PHE A 284 10.09 6.77 -11.27
N LEU A 285 9.87 5.56 -10.72
CA LEU A 285 8.70 4.74 -11.05
C LEU A 285 7.38 5.45 -10.73
N THR A 286 7.31 6.11 -9.58
CA THR A 286 6.13 6.88 -9.15
C THR A 286 5.89 8.08 -10.06
N TRP A 287 6.96 8.83 -10.38
CA TRP A 287 6.88 9.96 -11.30
C TRP A 287 6.45 9.53 -12.70
N LYS A 288 7.10 8.51 -13.28
CA LYS A 288 6.79 7.98 -14.61
C LYS A 288 5.37 7.46 -14.71
N GLN A 289 4.88 6.74 -13.68
CA GLN A 289 3.49 6.29 -13.62
C GLN A 289 2.52 7.47 -13.64
N ARG A 290 2.78 8.50 -12.84
CA ARG A 290 1.93 9.69 -12.76
C ARG A 290 1.90 10.48 -14.08
N VAL A 291 3.04 10.63 -14.75
CA VAL A 291 3.09 11.28 -16.06
C VAL A 291 2.28 10.48 -17.08
N ASN A 292 2.47 9.16 -17.15
CA ASN A 292 1.75 8.30 -18.08
C ASN A 292 0.23 8.32 -17.85
N ASP A 293 -0.22 8.25 -16.58
CA ASP A 293 -1.64 8.26 -16.22
C ASP A 293 -2.30 9.65 -16.43
N ASN A 294 -1.51 10.73 -16.36
CA ASN A 294 -1.99 12.09 -16.69
C ASN A 294 -2.07 12.38 -18.19
N SER A 295 -1.26 11.69 -19.00
CA SER A 295 -1.26 11.83 -20.46
C SER A 295 -2.28 10.92 -21.14
N ALA A 296 -2.73 9.86 -20.46
CA ALA A 296 -3.76 8.96 -20.97
C ALA A 296 -5.15 9.63 -20.96
N PRO A 297 -6.03 9.28 -21.92
CA PRO A 297 -7.44 9.66 -21.85
C PRO A 297 -8.07 9.18 -20.54
N PHE A 298 -8.96 9.99 -19.94
CA PHE A 298 -9.66 9.59 -18.73
C PHE A 298 -10.50 8.34 -18.99
N TYR A 299 -10.23 7.27 -18.25
CA TYR A 299 -10.97 6.03 -18.37
C TYR A 299 -12.37 6.19 -17.78
N PHE A 300 -12.45 6.83 -16.60
CA PHE A 300 -13.69 7.14 -15.88
C PHE A 300 -14.23 8.52 -16.23
N SER A 301 -14.46 8.77 -17.53
CA SER A 301 -15.17 9.94 -18.01
C SER A 301 -16.64 9.63 -18.29
N LYS A 302 -17.46 10.68 -18.31
CA LYS A 302 -18.82 10.61 -18.83
C LYS A 302 -18.80 10.10 -20.27
N ARG A 303 -19.78 9.25 -20.61
CA ARG A 303 -20.01 8.74 -21.95
C ARG A 303 -21.41 9.13 -22.42
N ASP A 304 -21.59 9.25 -23.72
CA ASP A 304 -22.90 9.55 -24.31
C ASP A 304 -23.88 8.37 -24.24
N GLN A 305 -23.34 7.16 -24.03
CA GLN A 305 -24.10 5.92 -23.96
C GLN A 305 -23.72 5.15 -22.68
N GLY A 306 -24.70 5.00 -21.79
CA GLY A 306 -24.58 4.24 -20.57
C GLY A 306 -23.83 4.95 -19.44
N LEU A 307 -23.91 4.34 -18.27
CA LEU A 307 -23.31 4.82 -17.02
C LEU A 307 -22.12 3.96 -16.62
N MET A 308 -20.97 4.59 -16.44
CA MET A 308 -19.78 3.90 -15.99
C MET A 308 -19.78 3.69 -14.47
N VAL A 309 -19.59 2.45 -14.04
CA VAL A 309 -19.45 2.07 -12.64
C VAL A 309 -18.09 2.54 -12.13
N LEU A 310 -18.11 3.56 -11.26
CA LEU A 310 -16.92 4.09 -10.60
C LEU A 310 -16.61 3.33 -9.31
N GLY A 311 -17.63 2.93 -8.54
CA GLY A 311 -17.43 2.24 -7.28
C GLY A 311 -18.63 1.38 -6.93
N ILE A 312 -18.41 0.42 -6.03
CA ILE A 312 -19.45 -0.49 -5.55
C ILE A 312 -19.32 -0.55 -4.03
N ILE A 313 -20.42 -0.26 -3.34
CA ILE A 313 -20.49 -0.36 -1.88
C ILE A 313 -20.61 -1.86 -1.51
N PRO A 314 -19.73 -2.40 -0.65
CA PRO A 314 -19.81 -3.78 -0.19
C PRO A 314 -21.15 -4.09 0.49
N ASN A 315 -21.54 -5.38 0.46
CA ASN A 315 -22.77 -5.87 1.09
C ASN A 315 -24.06 -5.19 0.58
N THR A 316 -24.04 -4.68 -0.65
CA THR A 316 -25.22 -4.12 -1.34
C THR A 316 -25.67 -5.03 -2.50
N PRO A 317 -26.88 -4.82 -3.06
CA PRO A 317 -27.34 -5.58 -4.22
C PRO A 317 -26.34 -5.60 -5.39
N ALA A 318 -25.69 -4.47 -5.70
CA ALA A 318 -24.68 -4.36 -6.75
C ALA A 318 -23.46 -5.26 -6.51
N ALA A 319 -23.01 -5.38 -5.26
CA ALA A 319 -21.93 -6.30 -4.91
C ALA A 319 -22.34 -7.76 -5.11
N GLY A 320 -23.60 -8.10 -4.80
CA GLY A 320 -24.17 -9.44 -5.01
C GLY A 320 -24.32 -9.82 -6.49
N LEU A 321 -24.50 -8.84 -7.38
CA LEU A 321 -24.57 -9.04 -8.84
C LEU A 321 -23.20 -9.24 -9.50
N GLY A 322 -22.09 -9.11 -8.74
CA GLY A 322 -20.75 -9.25 -9.31
C GLY A 322 -20.40 -8.17 -10.35
N LEU A 323 -21.02 -6.99 -10.23
CA LEU A 323 -20.60 -5.81 -11.00
C LEU A 323 -19.15 -5.47 -10.68
N GLN A 324 -18.45 -4.89 -11.65
CA GLN A 324 -17.05 -4.51 -11.51
C GLN A 324 -16.81 -3.04 -11.85
N ILE A 325 -15.79 -2.46 -11.21
CA ILE A 325 -15.34 -1.09 -11.50
C ILE A 325 -14.88 -1.03 -12.97
N GLY A 326 -15.42 -0.08 -13.72
CA GLY A 326 -15.13 0.12 -15.15
C GLY A 326 -16.16 -0.50 -16.10
N GLU A 327 -17.11 -1.29 -15.62
CA GLU A 327 -18.24 -1.75 -16.43
C GLU A 327 -19.22 -0.61 -16.74
N ILE A 328 -20.02 -0.78 -17.79
CA ILE A 328 -20.96 0.25 -18.26
C ILE A 328 -22.38 -0.31 -18.26
N ILE A 329 -23.29 0.35 -17.55
CA ILE A 329 -24.71 0.01 -17.55
C ILE A 329 -25.38 0.76 -18.69
N THR A 330 -25.90 0.06 -19.69
CA THR A 330 -26.54 0.68 -20.87
C THR A 330 -28.06 0.77 -20.73
N LYS A 331 -28.68 -0.21 -20.08
CA LYS A 331 -30.13 -0.25 -19.85
C LYS A 331 -30.50 -0.80 -18.49
N VAL A 332 -31.64 -0.33 -17.98
CA VAL A 332 -32.32 -0.84 -16.78
C VAL A 332 -33.77 -1.14 -17.17
N ASN A 333 -34.22 -2.37 -16.94
CA ASN A 333 -35.58 -2.81 -17.30
C ASN A 333 -35.94 -2.56 -18.78
N GLY A 334 -34.94 -2.64 -19.67
CA GLY A 334 -35.10 -2.38 -21.10
C GLY A 334 -35.09 -0.89 -21.48
N ILE A 335 -35.05 0.03 -20.51
CA ILE A 335 -34.98 1.48 -20.71
C ILE A 335 -33.51 1.90 -20.77
N GLN A 336 -33.15 2.68 -21.79
CA GLN A 336 -31.79 3.20 -21.94
C GLN A 336 -31.50 4.27 -20.88
N VAL A 337 -30.33 4.18 -20.24
CA VAL A 337 -29.90 5.11 -19.18
C VAL A 337 -28.66 5.88 -19.64
N LYS A 338 -28.65 7.20 -19.41
CA LYS A 338 -27.52 8.07 -19.78
C LYS A 338 -26.96 8.85 -18.60
N ASN A 339 -27.80 9.14 -17.61
CA ASN A 339 -27.41 9.84 -16.39
C ASN A 339 -27.93 9.08 -15.15
N GLU A 340 -27.41 9.44 -13.98
CA GLU A 340 -27.76 8.80 -12.71
C GLU A 340 -29.25 8.90 -12.36
N ALA A 341 -29.93 9.99 -12.74
CA ALA A 341 -31.37 10.15 -12.53
C ALA A 341 -32.18 9.17 -13.38
N ASP A 342 -31.83 9.00 -14.67
CA ASP A 342 -32.48 8.02 -15.56
C ASP A 342 -32.39 6.60 -14.98
N PHE A 343 -31.24 6.28 -14.37
CA PHE A 343 -30.98 4.97 -13.78
C PHE A 343 -31.92 4.68 -12.62
N TYR A 344 -32.03 5.60 -11.67
CA TYR A 344 -32.93 5.41 -10.52
C TYR A 344 -34.41 5.47 -10.91
N GLU A 345 -34.79 6.32 -11.88
CA GLU A 345 -36.17 6.34 -12.40
C GLU A 345 -36.52 5.00 -13.06
N ALA A 346 -35.64 4.46 -13.89
CA ALA A 346 -35.84 3.18 -14.56
C ALA A 346 -35.84 1.98 -13.58
N LEU A 347 -35.11 2.09 -12.47
CA LEU A 347 -35.13 1.09 -11.39
C LEU A 347 -36.50 1.08 -10.69
N GLN A 348 -37.05 2.26 -10.38
CA GLN A 348 -38.33 2.40 -9.65
C GLN A 348 -39.55 1.93 -10.46
N LYS A 349 -39.48 1.93 -11.80
CA LYS A 349 -40.57 1.48 -12.67
C LYS A 349 -40.95 0.01 -12.46
N ASN A 350 -40.07 -0.81 -11.89
CA ASN A 350 -40.34 -2.23 -11.68
C ASN A 350 -39.87 -2.67 -10.28
N GLY A 351 -40.73 -2.44 -9.27
CA GLY A 351 -40.36 -2.54 -7.86
C GLY A 351 -40.06 -3.94 -7.32
N ALA A 352 -40.44 -5.01 -8.03
CA ALA A 352 -40.23 -6.40 -7.59
C ALA A 352 -39.00 -7.07 -8.21
N PHE A 353 -38.60 -6.67 -9.43
CA PHE A 353 -37.49 -7.26 -10.17
C PHE A 353 -36.85 -6.21 -11.07
N PHE A 354 -35.52 -6.16 -11.08
CA PHE A 354 -34.80 -5.33 -12.04
C PHE A 354 -33.85 -6.18 -12.90
N LYS A 355 -33.71 -5.77 -14.16
CA LYS A 355 -32.78 -6.33 -15.14
C LYS A 355 -31.83 -5.24 -15.64
N LEU A 356 -30.54 -5.47 -15.49
CA LEU A 356 -29.47 -4.60 -15.98
C LEU A 356 -28.89 -5.17 -17.27
N GLU A 357 -28.69 -4.31 -18.27
CA GLU A 357 -27.83 -4.58 -19.42
C GLU A 357 -26.46 -3.94 -19.14
N VAL A 358 -25.43 -4.77 -19.03
CA VAL A 358 -24.08 -4.34 -18.62
C VAL A 358 -23.08 -4.73 -19.69
N VAL A 359 -22.30 -3.77 -20.15
CA VAL A 359 -21.12 -4.00 -20.98
C VAL A 359 -19.94 -4.29 -20.05
N GLY A 360 -19.44 -5.51 -20.11
CA GLY A 360 -18.32 -5.98 -19.30
C GLY A 360 -16.97 -5.38 -19.73
N LEU A 361 -15.92 -5.67 -18.96
CA LEU A 361 -14.55 -5.22 -19.27
C LEU A 361 -13.98 -5.79 -20.58
N ASN A 362 -14.54 -6.90 -21.07
CA ASN A 362 -14.24 -7.50 -22.37
C ASN A 362 -15.06 -6.91 -23.53
N ASN A 363 -15.87 -5.89 -23.27
CA ASN A 363 -16.77 -5.25 -24.22
C ASN A 363 -17.91 -6.16 -24.73
N GLU A 364 -18.23 -7.23 -23.99
CA GLU A 364 -19.39 -8.08 -24.23
C GLU A 364 -20.57 -7.66 -23.35
N ILE A 365 -21.79 -7.83 -23.87
CA ILE A 365 -23.01 -7.51 -23.14
C ILE A 365 -23.42 -8.72 -22.31
N ARG A 366 -23.64 -8.50 -21.01
CA ARG A 366 -24.27 -9.46 -20.11
C ARG A 366 -25.52 -8.87 -19.48
N PHE A 367 -26.45 -9.74 -19.11
CA PHE A 367 -27.68 -9.35 -18.42
C PHE A 367 -27.63 -9.86 -16.99
N GLU A 368 -27.74 -8.93 -16.05
CA GLU A 368 -27.81 -9.25 -14.62
C GLU A 368 -29.23 -8.98 -14.13
N GLN A 369 -29.80 -9.90 -13.34
CA GLN A 369 -31.17 -9.80 -12.87
C GLN A 369 -31.29 -10.23 -11.42
N ARG A 370 -32.10 -9.50 -10.64
CA ARG A 370 -32.35 -9.81 -9.23
C ARG A 370 -33.74 -9.32 -8.83
N ALA A 371 -34.34 -10.02 -7.87
CA ALA A 371 -35.50 -9.50 -7.15
C ALA A 371 -35.08 -8.31 -6.28
N SER A 372 -35.85 -7.24 -6.30
CA SER A 372 -35.67 -6.09 -5.41
C SER A 372 -36.43 -6.38 -4.12
N TYR A 373 -35.75 -6.36 -2.96
CA TYR A 373 -36.38 -6.61 -1.66
C TYR A 373 -36.59 -5.32 -0.87
N GLU A 374 -37.71 -5.24 -0.14
CA GLU A 374 -38.01 -4.14 0.77
C GLU A 374 -36.93 -4.02 1.86
N GLY A 375 -36.30 -2.84 1.98
CA GLY A 375 -35.20 -2.58 2.91
C GLY A 375 -33.78 -2.72 2.33
N GLU A 376 -33.63 -3.10 1.06
CA GLU A 376 -32.34 -3.04 0.36
C GLU A 376 -31.91 -1.59 0.08
N HIS A 377 -30.62 -1.38 -0.11
CA HIS A 377 -30.07 -0.04 -0.36
C HIS A 377 -30.73 0.58 -1.60
N HIS A 378 -31.45 1.69 -1.44
CA HIS A 378 -32.27 2.30 -2.49
C HIS A 378 -31.47 2.67 -3.76
N GLU A 379 -30.15 2.83 -3.62
CA GLU A 379 -29.24 3.16 -4.72
C GLU A 379 -28.50 1.94 -5.32
N LEU A 380 -28.92 0.70 -4.98
CA LEU A 380 -28.24 -0.57 -5.27
C LEU A 380 -26.78 -0.68 -4.77
N GLY A 381 -26.19 0.42 -4.29
CA GLY A 381 -24.81 0.54 -3.86
C GLY A 381 -23.83 0.84 -4.99
N ILE A 382 -24.29 1.42 -6.11
CA ILE A 382 -23.43 1.76 -7.25
C ILE A 382 -23.04 3.24 -7.16
N LEU A 383 -21.76 3.53 -7.35
CA LEU A 383 -21.25 4.90 -7.44
C LEU A 383 -20.92 5.23 -8.88
N PHE A 384 -21.47 6.33 -9.39
CA PHE A 384 -21.24 6.83 -10.74
C PHE A 384 -20.33 8.07 -10.73
N VAL A 385 -19.89 8.48 -11.93
CA VAL A 385 -19.31 9.80 -12.14
C VAL A 385 -20.47 10.80 -12.19
N LYS A 386 -20.62 11.63 -11.16
CA LYS A 386 -21.71 12.61 -11.05
C LYS A 386 -21.60 13.73 -12.09
N ASP A 387 -22.74 14.16 -12.61
CA ASP A 387 -22.90 15.53 -13.14
C ASP A 387 -22.99 16.49 -11.95
N GLU A 388 -22.52 17.73 -12.07
CA GLU A 388 -22.63 18.71 -10.98
C GLU A 388 -24.09 18.85 -10.51
N GLU A 389 -24.32 18.76 -9.20
CA GLU A 389 -25.45 19.44 -8.59
C GLU A 389 -25.18 20.96 -8.65
N PRO A 390 -26.19 21.80 -8.97
CA PRO A 390 -26.02 23.25 -9.12
C PRO A 390 -25.52 23.99 -7.86
N ALA A 391 -25.44 23.33 -6.71
CA ALA A 391 -25.11 23.96 -5.42
C ALA A 391 -23.68 24.53 -5.32
N LEU A 392 -22.76 24.13 -6.20
CA LEU A 392 -21.41 24.70 -6.25
C LEU A 392 -21.34 26.04 -7.01
N GLN A 393 -22.39 26.40 -7.77
CA GLN A 393 -22.46 27.71 -8.43
C GLN A 393 -22.73 28.84 -7.44
N GLU A 394 -23.48 28.61 -6.35
CA GLU A 394 -23.75 29.67 -5.37
C GLU A 394 -22.49 30.08 -4.59
N THR A 395 -21.57 29.14 -4.31
CA THR A 395 -20.34 29.48 -3.58
C THR A 395 -19.26 30.09 -4.48
N ALA A 396 -19.28 29.77 -5.79
CA ALA A 396 -18.38 30.39 -6.76
C ALA A 396 -18.87 31.79 -7.17
N ALA A 397 -20.18 31.96 -7.39
CA ALA A 397 -20.78 33.24 -7.74
C ALA A 397 -20.73 34.26 -6.59
N SER A 398 -20.81 33.83 -5.33
CA SER A 398 -20.66 34.73 -4.17
C SER A 398 -19.21 35.12 -3.90
N SER A 399 -18.22 34.47 -4.52
CA SER A 399 -16.80 34.79 -4.37
C SER A 399 -16.23 35.68 -5.47
N GLU A 400 -16.99 35.90 -6.55
CA GLU A 400 -16.66 36.85 -7.62
C GLU A 400 -17.41 38.19 -7.49
N SER A 401 -18.29 38.32 -6.48
CA SER A 401 -19.10 39.51 -6.24
C SER A 401 -18.77 40.32 -4.98
N ASP A 402 -17.67 40.02 -4.28
CA ASP A 402 -17.18 40.77 -3.10
C ASP A 402 -15.74 41.27 -3.27
#